data_AF-A0A1N6VVN2-F1
#
_entry.id   AF-A0A1N6VVN2-F1
#
_cell.length_a   1.000
_cell.length_b   1.000
_cell.length_c   1.000
_cell.angle_alpha   90.00
_cell.angle_beta   90.00
_cell.angle_gamma   90.00
#
_symmetry.space_group_name_H-M   'P 1'
#
loop_
_entity.id
_entity.type
_entity.pdbx_description
1 polymer ?
#
loop_
_entity_poly.entity_id
_entity_poly.type
_entity_poly.pdbx_seq_one_letter_code
_entity_poly.pdbx_strand_id
1 'polypeptide(L)'
;MAQRLTAEQWTIVRKGYETDPRLSFADLASQFGVSKQAIHARAKAESWQRVISLAELNARARTRADHLVDGRLDAKSLASSREAGVDSATEQRAAVLARHRKEADGPRRMVYQAIQTSDIEKAKLAKTVAESLKIVHELERKAWGLDVGENTDRDSVIVIERT
;
A
#
# COMPACT_ATOMS: atom_id res chain seq x y z
N MET A 1 -9.53 3.79 -38.41
CA MET A 1 -9.42 2.31 -38.49
C MET A 1 -8.98 1.82 -37.12
N ALA A 2 -9.81 1.08 -36.38
CA ALA A 2 -9.41 0.56 -35.06
C ALA A 2 -8.39 -0.56 -35.24
N GLN A 3 -7.27 -0.50 -34.51
CA GLN A 3 -6.23 -1.51 -34.58
C GLN A 3 -6.75 -2.83 -33.98
N ARG A 4 -6.49 -3.96 -34.65
CA ARG A 4 -6.78 -5.29 -34.07
C ARG A 4 -5.61 -5.71 -33.20
N LEU A 5 -5.85 -5.84 -31.90
CA LEU A 5 -4.84 -6.31 -30.94
C LEU A 5 -4.63 -7.83 -31.03
N THR A 6 -3.39 -8.25 -30.87
CA THR A 6 -2.98 -9.66 -30.75
C THR A 6 -3.40 -10.25 -29.40
N ALA A 7 -3.41 -11.58 -29.27
CA ALA A 7 -3.75 -12.26 -28.02
C ALA A 7 -2.82 -11.86 -26.85
N GLU A 8 -1.54 -11.63 -27.14
CA GLU A 8 -0.55 -11.15 -26.16
C GLU A 8 -0.87 -9.73 -25.69
N GLN A 9 -1.22 -8.84 -26.62
CA GLN A 9 -1.61 -7.46 -26.27
C GLN A 9 -2.86 -7.42 -25.41
N TRP A 10 -3.85 -8.29 -25.67
CA TRP A 10 -5.03 -8.43 -24.82
C TRP A 10 -4.69 -8.92 -23.41
N THR A 11 -3.70 -9.80 -23.29
CA THR A 11 -3.21 -10.27 -21.98
C THR A 11 -2.55 -9.14 -21.19
N ILE A 12 -1.81 -8.25 -21.87
CA ILE A 12 -1.19 -7.07 -21.25
C ILE A 12 -2.26 -6.05 -20.83
N VAL A 13 -3.26 -5.77 -21.68
CA VAL A 13 -4.39 -4.89 -21.37
C VAL A 13 -5.16 -5.39 -20.14
N ARG A 14 -5.43 -6.70 -20.09
CA ARG A 14 -6.08 -7.34 -18.95
C ARG A 14 -5.23 -7.19 -17.69
N LYS A 15 -3.94 -7.55 -17.75
CA LYS A 15 -3.03 -7.41 -16.61
C LYS A 15 -2.97 -5.97 -16.10
N GLY A 16 -2.90 -4.98 -16.99
CA GLY A 16 -2.92 -3.56 -16.63
C GLY A 16 -4.21 -3.17 -15.91
N TYR A 17 -5.37 -3.59 -16.43
CA TYR A 17 -6.67 -3.35 -15.81
C TYR A 17 -6.85 -4.02 -14.45
N GLU A 18 -6.37 -5.27 -14.32
CA GLU A 18 -6.53 -6.06 -13.11
C GLU A 18 -5.54 -5.63 -12.01
N THR A 19 -4.38 -5.05 -12.34
CA THR A 19 -3.31 -4.71 -11.37
C THR A 19 -3.18 -3.24 -10.99
N ASP A 20 -3.50 -2.30 -11.87
CA ASP A 20 -3.38 -0.86 -11.57
C ASP A 20 -4.76 -0.21 -11.40
N PRO A 21 -5.12 0.22 -10.16
CA PRO A 21 -6.43 0.83 -9.90
C PRO A 21 -6.62 2.21 -10.56
N ARG A 22 -5.55 2.84 -11.07
CA ARG A 22 -5.58 4.15 -11.74
C ARG A 22 -5.84 4.05 -13.24
N LEU A 23 -5.57 2.91 -13.88
CA LEU A 23 -5.78 2.73 -15.31
C LEU A 23 -7.26 2.46 -15.62
N SER A 24 -7.89 3.37 -16.35
CA SER A 24 -9.25 3.18 -16.85
C SER A 24 -9.26 2.51 -18.22
N PHE A 25 -10.42 2.00 -18.65
CA PHE A 25 -10.58 1.52 -20.03
C PHE A 25 -10.33 2.59 -21.09
N ALA A 26 -10.42 3.89 -20.75
CA ALA A 26 -10.10 4.97 -21.67
C ALA A 26 -8.57 5.15 -21.82
N ASP A 27 -7.83 5.01 -20.72
CA ASP A 27 -6.36 5.10 -20.73
C ASP A 27 -5.74 3.91 -21.47
N LEU A 28 -6.27 2.71 -21.22
CA LEU A 28 -5.87 1.50 -21.95
C LEU A 28 -6.26 1.57 -23.43
N ALA A 29 -7.41 2.15 -23.76
CA ALA A 29 -7.81 2.38 -25.15
C ALA A 29 -6.84 3.33 -25.89
N SER A 30 -6.43 4.41 -25.22
CA SER A 30 -5.46 5.37 -25.73
C SER A 30 -4.08 4.75 -25.92
N GLN A 31 -3.58 4.00 -24.93
CA GLN A 31 -2.26 3.34 -24.98
C GLN A 31 -2.15 2.30 -26.09
N PHE A 32 -3.22 1.56 -26.35
CA PHE A 32 -3.21 0.43 -27.28
C PHE A 32 -3.87 0.75 -28.64
N GLY A 33 -4.30 1.99 -28.87
CA GLY A 33 -4.89 2.42 -30.16
C GLY A 33 -6.22 1.73 -30.50
N VAL A 34 -6.98 1.31 -29.48
CA VAL A 34 -8.27 0.61 -29.64
C VAL A 34 -9.43 1.39 -29.07
N SER A 35 -10.65 1.05 -29.46
CA SER A 35 -11.83 1.69 -28.89
C SER A 35 -12.10 1.21 -27.46
N LYS A 36 -12.53 2.13 -26.60
CA LYS A 36 -12.98 1.81 -25.23
C LYS A 36 -14.09 0.75 -25.23
N GLN A 37 -15.00 0.78 -26.21
CA GLN A 37 -16.07 -0.22 -26.32
C GLN A 37 -15.53 -1.62 -26.60
N ALA A 38 -14.44 -1.77 -27.36
CA ALA A 38 -13.84 -3.06 -27.64
C ALA A 38 -13.23 -3.70 -26.38
N ILE A 39 -12.53 -2.90 -25.56
CA ILE A 39 -12.00 -3.36 -24.27
C ILE A 39 -13.16 -3.74 -23.33
N HIS A 40 -14.20 -2.91 -23.25
CA HIS A 40 -15.36 -3.18 -22.39
C HIS A 40 -16.13 -4.45 -22.80
N ALA A 41 -16.38 -4.65 -24.10
CA ALA A 41 -17.05 -5.85 -24.60
C ALA A 41 -16.26 -7.13 -24.27
N ARG A 42 -14.93 -7.06 -24.39
CA ARG A 42 -14.06 -8.18 -24.08
C ARG A 42 -13.91 -8.43 -22.58
N ALA A 43 -13.78 -7.38 -21.78
CA ALA A 43 -13.76 -7.46 -20.33
C ALA A 43 -15.04 -8.11 -19.77
N LYS A 44 -16.21 -7.78 -20.35
CA LYS A 44 -17.49 -8.41 -20.00
C LYS A 44 -17.54 -9.89 -20.43
N ALA A 45 -17.06 -10.22 -21.62
CA ALA A 45 -17.06 -11.60 -22.13
C ALA A 45 -16.11 -12.52 -21.34
N GLU A 46 -14.96 -12.00 -20.91
CA GLU A 46 -13.93 -12.75 -20.19
C GLU A 46 -14.01 -12.55 -18.66
N SER A 47 -15.05 -11.88 -18.16
CA SER A 47 -15.30 -11.60 -16.74
C SER A 47 -14.07 -11.03 -16.02
N TRP A 48 -13.45 -9.99 -16.58
CA TRP A 48 -12.30 -9.34 -15.96
C TRP A 48 -12.70 -8.72 -14.63
N GLN A 49 -11.88 -8.92 -13.60
CA GLN A 49 -12.13 -8.40 -12.26
C GLN A 49 -11.00 -7.46 -11.87
N ARG A 50 -11.35 -6.23 -11.46
CA ARG A 50 -10.38 -5.35 -10.79
C ARG A 50 -9.98 -6.00 -9.47
N VAL A 51 -8.68 -6.20 -9.26
CA VAL A 51 -8.17 -6.80 -8.03
C VAL A 51 -8.44 -5.82 -6.88
N ILE A 52 -9.46 -6.18 -6.09
CA ILE A 52 -9.59 -6.04 -4.63
C ILE A 52 -9.53 -4.61 -4.07
N SER A 53 -10.44 -4.31 -3.15
CA SER A 53 -10.51 -3.00 -2.49
C SER A 53 -9.20 -2.68 -1.76
N LEU A 54 -8.87 -1.38 -1.65
CA LEU A 54 -7.70 -0.91 -0.90
C LEU A 54 -7.70 -1.40 0.54
N ALA A 55 -8.88 -1.55 1.15
CA ALA A 55 -9.04 -2.08 2.51
C ALA A 55 -8.55 -3.53 2.62
N GLU A 56 -8.91 -4.37 1.66
CA GLU A 56 -8.50 -5.77 1.65
C GLU A 56 -7.03 -5.94 1.21
N LEU A 57 -6.52 -5.04 0.36
CA LEU A 57 -5.07 -4.95 0.07
C LEU A 57 -4.26 -4.60 1.33
N ASN A 58 -4.76 -3.65 2.13
CA ASN A 58 -4.13 -3.25 3.39
C ASN A 58 -4.19 -4.36 4.46
N ALA A 59 -5.31 -5.10 4.55
CA ALA A 59 -5.44 -6.22 5.48
C ALA A 59 -4.44 -7.35 5.18
N ARG A 60 -4.23 -7.68 3.89
CA ARG A 60 -3.25 -8.68 3.46
C ARG A 60 -1.81 -8.22 3.71
N ALA A 61 -1.51 -6.94 3.47
CA ALA A 61 -0.19 -6.38 3.75
C ALA A 61 0.18 -6.45 5.25
N ARG A 62 -0.79 -6.19 6.15
CA ARG A 62 -0.60 -6.35 7.60
C ARG A 62 -0.31 -7.79 7.98
N THR A 63 -1.16 -8.72 7.54
CA THR A 63 -0.99 -10.17 7.81
C THR A 63 0.38 -10.68 7.36
N ARG A 64 0.86 -10.23 6.19
CA ARG A 64 2.16 -10.64 5.65
C ARG A 64 3.34 -10.01 6.38
N ALA A 65 3.19 -8.77 6.88
CA ALA A 65 4.18 -8.13 7.74
C ALA A 65 4.31 -8.83 9.10
N ASP A 66 3.22 -9.40 9.62
CA ASP A 66 3.23 -10.16 10.87
C ASP A 66 3.97 -11.50 10.73
N HIS A 67 4.03 -12.06 9.52
CA HIS A 67 4.77 -13.31 9.21
C HIS A 67 6.21 -13.09 8.72
N LEU A 68 6.71 -11.85 8.79
CA LEU A 68 8.04 -11.48 8.29
C LEU A 68 9.04 -11.47 9.46
N VAL A 69 9.94 -12.46 9.48
CA VAL A 69 11.03 -12.57 10.47
C VAL A 69 12.34 -12.25 9.76
N ASP A 70 13.11 -11.30 10.30
CA ASP A 70 14.42 -10.87 9.77
C ASP A 70 14.46 -10.53 8.26
N GLY A 71 13.38 -9.96 7.72
CA GLY A 71 13.32 -9.56 6.32
C GLY A 71 13.12 -10.73 5.34
N ARG A 72 12.84 -11.94 5.83
CA ARG A 72 12.52 -13.11 5.01
C ARG A 72 11.12 -13.64 5.35
N LEU A 73 10.35 -13.95 4.31
CA LEU A 73 9.05 -14.62 4.46
C LEU A 73 9.28 -16.07 4.86
N ASP A 74 8.51 -16.53 5.84
CA ASP A 74 8.58 -17.90 6.32
C ASP A 74 8.22 -18.87 5.17
N ALA A 75 9.11 -19.81 4.86
CA ALA A 75 9.08 -20.62 3.63
C ALA A 75 7.81 -21.49 3.52
N LYS A 76 7.14 -21.74 4.64
CA LYS A 76 5.88 -22.50 4.72
C LYS A 76 4.68 -21.73 4.16
N SER A 77 4.77 -20.40 4.04
CA SER A 77 3.69 -19.53 3.55
C SER A 77 3.57 -19.45 2.02
N LEU A 78 4.56 -19.96 1.27
CA LEU A 78 4.65 -19.84 -0.19
C LEU A 78 3.86 -20.90 -0.99
N ALA A 79 3.25 -21.88 -0.32
CA ALA A 79 2.65 -23.03 -0.99
C ALA A 79 1.28 -22.74 -1.66
N SER A 80 0.75 -21.53 -1.53
CA SER A 80 -0.56 -21.16 -2.07
C SER A 80 -0.52 -19.70 -2.45
N SER A 81 -0.13 -19.36 -3.68
CA SER A 81 -0.75 -18.23 -4.39
C SER A 81 -0.10 -17.90 -5.73
N ARG A 82 -0.96 -17.45 -6.64
CA ARG A 82 -0.71 -17.10 -8.05
C ARG A 82 -0.25 -15.62 -8.16
N GLU A 83 0.70 -15.17 -7.32
CA GLU A 83 0.78 -13.77 -6.80
C GLU A 83 2.00 -12.89 -7.19
N ALA A 84 2.75 -13.15 -8.26
CA ALA A 84 4.01 -12.40 -8.52
C ALA A 84 3.90 -10.85 -8.61
N GLY A 85 2.75 -10.27 -8.94
CA GLY A 85 2.55 -8.81 -8.97
C GLY A 85 2.06 -8.20 -7.65
N VAL A 86 1.18 -8.89 -6.94
CA VAL A 86 0.66 -8.49 -5.62
C VAL A 86 1.76 -8.64 -4.56
N ASP A 87 2.63 -9.63 -4.73
CA ASP A 87 3.80 -9.86 -3.87
C ASP A 87 4.74 -8.65 -3.87
N SER A 88 5.10 -8.11 -5.04
CA SER A 88 6.04 -6.99 -5.14
C SER A 88 5.48 -5.68 -4.54
N ALA A 89 4.21 -5.38 -4.79
CA ALA A 89 3.54 -4.19 -4.23
C ALA A 89 3.36 -4.30 -2.70
N THR A 90 3.20 -5.52 -2.19
CA THR A 90 3.10 -5.79 -0.75
C THR A 90 4.47 -5.70 -0.08
N GLU A 91 5.49 -6.25 -0.71
CA GLU A 91 6.87 -6.24 -0.22
C GLU A 91 7.42 -4.81 -0.09
N GLN A 92 7.16 -3.94 -1.09
CA GLN A 92 7.56 -2.54 -1.02
C GLN A 92 6.92 -1.80 0.16
N ARG A 93 5.64 -2.06 0.45
CA ARG A 93 4.93 -1.46 1.60
C ARG A 93 5.41 -2.03 2.93
N ALA A 94 5.67 -3.33 2.99
CA ALA A 94 6.25 -3.98 4.15
C ALA A 94 7.65 -3.42 4.47
N ALA A 95 8.46 -3.15 3.45
CA ALA A 95 9.79 -2.56 3.60
C ALA A 95 9.73 -1.14 4.21
N VAL A 96 8.75 -0.32 3.81
CA VAL A 96 8.51 1.02 4.40
C VAL A 96 8.20 0.90 5.90
N LEU A 97 7.27 0.01 6.26
CA LEU A 97 6.89 -0.21 7.66
C LEU A 97 8.07 -0.74 8.49
N ALA A 98 8.83 -1.69 7.95
CA ALA A 98 10.02 -2.21 8.61
C ALA A 98 11.07 -1.12 8.85
N ARG A 99 11.27 -0.23 7.88
CA ARG A 99 12.18 0.90 8.01
C ARG A 99 11.72 1.88 9.09
N HIS A 100 10.44 2.26 9.11
CA HIS A 100 9.90 3.17 10.13
C HIS A 100 10.07 2.61 11.55
N ARG A 101 9.85 1.30 11.73
CA ARG A 101 10.08 0.62 13.01
C ARG A 101 11.55 0.73 13.46
N LYS A 102 12.49 0.49 12.54
CA LYS A 102 13.93 0.60 12.82
C LYS A 102 14.36 2.05 13.10
N GLU A 103 13.82 3.01 12.36
CA GLU A 103 14.15 4.43 12.54
C GLU A 103 13.64 4.97 13.88
N ALA A 104 12.50 4.46 14.37
CA ALA A 104 11.95 4.82 15.68
C ALA A 104 12.89 4.44 16.86
N ASP A 105 13.77 3.44 16.69
CA ASP A 105 14.77 3.09 17.70
C ASP A 105 15.88 4.14 17.86
N GLY A 106 16.08 5.02 16.85
CA GLY A 106 17.05 6.11 16.92
C GLY A 106 16.72 7.11 18.03
N PRO A 107 15.60 7.85 17.93
CA PRO A 107 15.17 8.78 18.96
C PRO A 107 14.98 8.13 20.32
N ARG A 108 14.47 6.88 20.35
CA ARG A 108 14.31 6.11 21.60
C ARG A 108 15.64 5.97 22.35
N ARG A 109 16.71 5.59 21.64
CA ARG A 109 18.06 5.49 22.23
C ARG A 109 18.58 6.84 22.71
N MET A 110 18.34 7.91 21.96
CA MET A 110 18.76 9.26 22.34
C MET A 110 18.05 9.75 23.62
N VAL A 111 16.75 9.46 23.76
CA VAL A 111 15.99 9.75 24.98
C VAL A 111 16.56 8.98 26.17
N TYR A 112 16.83 7.67 26.03
CA TYR A 112 17.41 6.88 27.11
C TYR A 112 18.80 7.39 27.54
N GLN A 113 19.64 7.76 26.58
CA GLN A 113 20.93 8.38 26.87
C GLN A 113 20.77 9.71 27.59
N ALA A 114 19.85 10.57 27.15
CA ALA A 114 19.58 11.85 27.78
C ALA A 114 19.11 11.69 29.24
N ILE A 115 18.25 10.70 29.51
CA ILE A 115 17.83 10.36 30.87
C ILE A 115 19.02 9.87 31.70
N GLN A 116 19.82 8.94 31.16
CA GLN A 116 20.95 8.36 31.88
C GLN A 116 22.03 9.41 32.23
N THR A 117 22.29 10.37 31.33
CA THR A 117 23.27 11.43 31.57
C THR A 117 22.65 12.70 32.18
N SER A 118 21.34 12.72 32.44
CA SER A 118 20.59 13.91 32.88
C SER A 118 20.87 15.16 32.02
N ASP A 119 21.01 14.95 30.71
CA ASP A 119 21.41 15.99 29.75
C ASP A 119 20.19 16.51 28.99
N ILE A 120 19.78 17.74 29.32
CA ILE A 120 18.61 18.40 28.75
C ILE A 120 18.83 18.72 27.27
N GLU A 121 20.05 19.05 26.84
CA GLU A 121 20.32 19.39 25.44
C GLU A 121 20.20 18.14 24.55
N LYS A 122 20.65 16.97 25.04
CA LYS A 122 20.38 15.70 24.37
C LYS A 122 18.89 15.36 24.32
N ALA A 123 18.12 15.68 25.37
CA ALA A 123 16.68 15.46 25.37
C ALA A 123 15.96 16.32 24.31
N LYS A 124 16.36 17.60 24.19
CA LYS A 124 15.86 18.50 23.15
C LYS A 124 16.21 18.00 21.75
N LEU A 125 17.47 17.58 21.55
CA LEU A 125 17.90 17.00 20.29
C LEU A 125 17.07 15.76 19.93
N ALA A 126 16.87 14.85 20.89
CA ALA A 126 16.07 13.65 20.68
C ALA A 126 14.62 13.98 20.27
N LYS A 127 14.02 15.01 20.88
CA LYS A 127 12.69 15.52 20.50
C LYS A 127 12.68 16.05 19.07
N THR A 128 13.62 16.92 18.69
CA THR A 128 13.69 17.48 17.33
C THR A 128 13.87 16.39 16.28
N VAL A 129 14.71 15.37 16.56
CA VAL A 129 14.90 14.22 15.67
C VAL A 129 13.61 13.39 15.57
N ALA A 130 12.93 13.14 16.70
CA ALA A 130 11.65 12.42 16.70
C ALA A 130 10.57 13.15 15.89
N GLU A 131 10.45 14.47 16.03
CA GLU A 131 9.49 15.29 15.28
C GLU A 131 9.81 15.29 13.79
N SER A 132 11.10 15.39 13.43
CA SER A 132 11.54 15.32 12.04
C SER A 132 11.22 13.96 11.40
N LEU A 133 11.50 12.85 12.11
CA LEU A 133 11.17 11.50 11.65
C LEU A 133 9.67 11.29 11.54
N LYS A 134 8.88 11.82 12.49
CA LYS A 134 7.41 11.77 12.41
C LYS A 134 6.91 12.40 11.12
N ILE A 135 7.42 13.58 10.74
CA ILE A 135 7.03 14.26 9.49
C ILE A 135 7.38 13.39 8.27
N VAL A 136 8.60 12.83 8.23
CA VAL A 136 9.04 11.95 7.13
C VAL A 136 8.14 10.71 7.04
N HIS A 137 7.86 10.06 8.16
CA HIS A 137 7.01 8.88 8.22
C HIS A 137 5.57 9.19 7.77
N GLU A 138 5.00 10.33 8.19
CA GLU A 138 3.68 10.76 7.76
C GLU A 138 3.62 11.04 6.25
N LEU A 139 4.61 11.77 5.71
CA LEU A 139 4.68 12.04 4.27
C LEU A 139 4.78 10.74 3.46
N GLU A 140 5.58 9.80 3.95
CA GLU A 140 5.76 8.53 3.29
C GLU A 140 4.52 7.65 3.38
N ARG A 141 3.89 7.52 4.56
CA ARG A 141 2.63 6.77 4.69
C ARG A 141 1.53 7.31 3.78
N LYS A 142 1.43 8.64 3.63
CA LYS A 142 0.53 9.29 2.68
C LYS A 142 0.88 8.97 1.23
N ALA A 143 2.16 9.04 0.86
CA ALA A 143 2.62 8.73 -0.50
C ALA A 143 2.32 7.27 -0.90
N TRP A 144 2.44 6.33 0.05
CA TRP A 144 2.19 4.90 -0.18
C TRP A 144 0.75 4.46 0.06
N GLY A 145 -0.12 5.35 0.54
CA GLY A 145 -1.53 5.06 0.82
C GLY A 145 -1.75 4.16 2.04
N LEU A 146 -0.82 4.16 3.00
CA LEU A 146 -0.89 3.33 4.21
C LEU A 146 -1.92 3.85 5.24
N ASP A 147 -2.36 5.11 5.10
CA ASP A 147 -3.35 5.74 5.99
C ASP A 147 -4.80 5.46 5.56
N VAL A 148 -5.01 4.75 4.44
CA VAL A 148 -6.34 4.45 3.89
C VAL A 148 -6.99 3.31 4.69
N GLY A 149 -7.57 3.66 5.84
CA GLY A 149 -8.29 2.74 6.73
C GLY A 149 -8.51 3.26 8.15
N GLU A 150 -7.75 4.28 8.59
CA GLU A 150 -7.93 4.85 9.94
C GLU A 150 -9.13 5.82 10.05
N ASN A 151 -9.69 6.28 8.94
CA ASN A 151 -10.72 7.33 8.92
C ASN A 151 -12.17 6.83 8.82
N THR A 152 -12.42 5.52 8.69
CA THR A 152 -13.78 4.99 8.53
C THR A 152 -14.58 4.89 9.84
N ASP A 153 -13.97 5.17 10.99
CA ASP A 153 -14.58 4.91 12.31
C ASP A 153 -14.81 6.18 13.17
N ARG A 154 -14.53 7.38 12.62
CA ARG A 154 -14.68 8.65 13.37
C ARG A 154 -15.98 9.41 13.12
N ASP A 155 -16.82 8.93 12.20
CA ASP A 155 -18.08 9.59 11.79
C ASP A 155 -19.35 8.94 12.37
N SER A 156 -19.23 8.14 13.44
CA SER A 156 -20.42 7.67 14.18
C SER A 156 -21.04 8.83 14.97
N VAL A 157 -21.90 9.61 14.32
CA VAL A 157 -22.75 10.62 14.96
C VAL A 157 -23.73 9.92 15.90
N ILE A 158 -23.47 9.98 17.21
CA ILE A 158 -24.42 9.51 18.22
C ILE A 158 -25.55 10.54 18.33
N VAL A 159 -26.69 10.24 17.71
CA VAL A 159 -27.94 11.00 17.89
C VAL A 159 -28.60 10.51 19.18
N ILE A 160 -28.57 11.32 20.24
CA ILE A 160 -29.33 11.05 21.46
C ILE A 160 -30.71 11.67 21.27
N GLU A 161 -31.71 10.86 20.95
CA GLU A 161 -33.11 11.26 21.03
C GLU A 161 -33.50 11.43 22.51
N ARG A 162 -33.95 12.64 22.88
CA ARG A 162 -34.52 12.89 24.20
C ARG A 162 -36.00 12.53 24.17
N THR A 163 -36.40 11.54 24.98
CA THR A 163 -37.80 11.21 25.27
C THR A 163 -38.34 12.10 26.38
#